data_AF-A0A6F9CCQ2-F1
#
_entry.id   AF-A0A6F9CCQ2-F1
#
_cell.length_a   1.000
_cell.length_b   1.000
_cell.length_c   1.000
_cell.angle_alpha   90.00
_cell.angle_beta   90.00
_cell.angle_gamma   90.00
#
_symmetry.space_group_name_H-M   'P 1'
#
loop_
_entity.id
_entity.type
_entity.pdbx_description
1 polymer ?
#
loop_
_entity_poly.entity_id
_entity_poly.type
_entity_poly.pdbx_seq_one_letter_code
_entity_poly.pdbx_strand_id
1 'polypeptide(L)'
;MCRNIFVLQQNLTNITMSREADLDFARQYYEMLYNAADELLNLVVDQGVRYTELEYIHALSLLQRSQTGVGDLSTQNVRLQRLKEIICEQAAFKQAIKDKKITTV
;
A
#
# COMPACT_ATOMS: atom_id res chain seq x y z
N MET A 1 -4.07 4.86 15.31
CA MET A 1 -4.15 5.80 14.17
C MET A 1 -5.48 5.71 13.43
N CYS A 2 -5.92 4.54 12.95
CA CYS A 2 -7.18 4.41 12.19
C CYS A 2 -8.42 4.97 12.91
N ARG A 3 -8.55 4.75 14.23
CA ARG A 3 -9.61 5.36 15.06
C ARG A 3 -9.56 6.90 15.05
N ASN A 4 -8.37 7.49 15.09
CA ASN A 4 -8.21 8.95 15.07
C ASN A 4 -8.59 9.52 13.70
N ILE A 5 -8.19 8.85 12.61
CA ILE A 5 -8.57 9.23 11.25
C ILE A 5 -10.09 9.17 11.08
N PHE A 6 -10.74 8.10 11.58
CA PHE A 6 -12.20 7.99 11.55
C PHE A 6 -12.90 9.12 12.32
N VAL A 7 -12.41 9.47 13.51
CA VAL A 7 -12.96 10.60 14.29
C VAL A 7 -12.77 11.93 13.55
N LEU A 8 -11.60 12.15 12.93
CA LEU A 8 -11.36 13.34 12.12
C LEU A 8 -12.31 13.41 10.91
N GLN A 9 -12.50 12.29 10.23
CA GLN A 9 -13.42 12.20 9.09
C GLN A 9 -14.86 12.50 9.51
N GLN A 10 -15.33 11.95 10.63
CA GLN A 10 -16.66 12.28 11.19
C GLN A 10 -16.79 13.79 11.49
N ASN A 11 -15.79 14.37 12.14
CA ASN A 11 -15.81 15.79 12.48
C ASN A 11 -15.85 16.68 11.23
N LEU A 12 -15.02 16.38 10.22
CA LEU A 12 -15.00 17.15 8.98
C LEU A 12 -16.29 16.96 8.17
N THR A 13 -16.76 15.73 7.99
CA THR A 13 -18.02 15.46 7.27
C THR A 13 -19.21 16.17 7.94
N ASN A 14 -19.24 16.28 9.27
CA ASN A 14 -20.29 17.03 9.96
C ASN A 14 -20.25 18.54 9.69
N ILE A 15 -19.08 19.09 9.38
CA ILE A 15 -18.90 20.53 9.08
C ILE A 15 -19.11 20.80 7.59
N THR A 16 -18.51 19.99 6.72
CA THR A 16 -18.49 20.20 5.27
C THR A 16 -19.66 19.56 4.55
N MET A 17 -20.39 18.66 5.22
CA MET A 17 -21.43 17.80 4.62
C MET A 17 -20.93 17.01 3.41
N SER A 18 -19.62 16.77 3.35
CA SER A 18 -18.93 16.07 2.26
C SER A 18 -18.08 14.92 2.79
N ARG A 19 -17.84 13.94 1.91
CA ARG A 19 -16.96 12.80 2.21
C ARG A 19 -15.53 13.15 1.85
N GLU A 20 -14.63 13.00 2.81
CA GLU A 20 -13.19 13.23 2.65
C GLU A 20 -12.50 11.94 2.16
N ALA A 21 -12.46 11.71 0.84
CA ALA A 21 -11.89 10.50 0.25
C ALA A 21 -10.40 10.30 0.59
N ASP A 22 -9.65 11.40 0.77
CA ASP A 22 -8.24 11.35 1.15
C ASP A 22 -8.04 10.75 2.56
N LEU A 23 -9.00 10.94 3.48
CA LEU A 23 -8.96 10.33 4.80
C LEU A 23 -9.27 8.83 4.75
N ASP A 24 -10.16 8.41 3.86
CA ASP A 24 -10.37 6.98 3.60
C ASP A 24 -9.11 6.33 3.03
N PHE A 25 -8.41 7.01 2.12
CA PHE A 25 -7.15 6.54 1.54
C PHE A 25 -6.03 6.46 2.58
N ALA A 26 -5.88 7.50 3.40
CA ALA A 26 -4.93 7.53 4.51
C ALA A 26 -5.23 6.40 5.53
N ARG A 27 -6.50 6.20 5.88
CA ARG A 27 -6.92 5.11 6.77
C ARG A 27 -6.48 3.75 6.23
N GLN A 28 -6.76 3.46 4.96
CA GLN A 28 -6.36 2.19 4.33
C GLN A 28 -4.84 1.98 4.35
N TYR A 29 -4.05 3.05 4.17
CA TYR A 29 -2.59 2.97 4.24
C TYR A 29 -2.13 2.59 5.66
N TYR A 30 -2.74 3.17 6.70
CA TYR A 30 -2.44 2.78 8.07
C TYR A 30 -2.95 1.40 8.45
N GLU A 31 -4.06 0.94 7.86
CA GLU A 31 -4.56 -0.42 8.06
C GLU A 31 -3.60 -1.48 7.50
N MET A 32 -2.96 -1.19 6.36
CA MET A 32 -1.92 -2.04 5.79
C MET A 32 -0.75 -2.27 6.77
N LEU A 33 -0.39 -1.28 7.58
CA LEU A 33 0.69 -1.38 8.57
C LEU A 33 0.35 -2.27 9.78
N TYR A 34 -0.87 -2.82 9.86
CA TYR A 34 -1.20 -3.85 10.86
C TYR A 34 -0.82 -5.27 10.42
N ASN A 35 -0.44 -5.46 9.16
CA ASN A 35 0.01 -6.74 8.63
C ASN A 35 1.52 -6.90 8.83
N ALA A 36 2.00 -8.15 8.77
CA ALA A 36 3.42 -8.41 8.67
C ALA A 36 3.98 -7.91 7.32
N ALA A 37 5.30 -7.65 7.26
CA ALA A 37 5.94 -7.14 6.04
C ALA A 37 5.73 -8.07 4.82
N ASP A 38 5.73 -9.38 5.03
CA ASP A 38 5.51 -10.36 3.95
C ASP A 38 4.03 -10.42 3.53
N GLU A 39 3.10 -10.25 4.46
CA GLU A 39 1.66 -10.14 4.17
C GLU A 39 1.34 -8.88 3.37
N LEU A 40 2.02 -7.76 3.66
CA LEU A 40 1.93 -6.55 2.87
C LEU A 40 2.34 -6.81 1.41
N LEU A 41 3.44 -7.52 1.17
CA LEU A 41 3.88 -7.86 -0.20
C LEU A 41 2.83 -8.72 -0.92
N ASN A 42 2.25 -9.72 -0.23
CA ASN A 42 1.17 -10.54 -0.79
C ASN A 42 -0.06 -9.69 -1.14
N LEU A 43 -0.41 -8.71 -0.30
CA LEU A 43 -1.50 -7.78 -0.58
C LEU A 43 -1.30 -7.01 -1.90
N VAL A 44 -0.07 -6.58 -2.20
CA VAL A 44 0.24 -5.87 -3.46
C VAL A 44 0.15 -6.81 -4.66
N VAL A 45 0.52 -8.09 -4.50
CA VAL A 45 0.35 -9.11 -5.55
C VAL A 45 -1.13 -9.34 -5.84
N ASP A 46 -1.93 -9.58 -4.81
CA ASP A 46 -3.33 -9.98 -4.95
C ASP A 46 -4.24 -8.82 -5.37
N GLN A 47 -4.00 -7.63 -4.84
CA GLN A 47 -4.88 -6.47 -5.00
C GLN A 47 -4.32 -5.41 -5.96
N GLY A 48 -3.08 -5.59 -6.41
CA GLY A 48 -2.36 -4.65 -7.24
C GLY A 48 -1.78 -3.45 -6.49
N VAL A 49 -1.02 -2.65 -7.22
CA VAL A 49 -0.34 -1.43 -6.73
C VAL A 49 -1.37 -0.31 -6.51
N ARG A 50 -1.51 0.12 -5.25
CA ARG A 50 -2.40 1.24 -4.82
C ARG A 50 -1.65 2.49 -4.42
N TYR A 51 -0.48 2.33 -3.82
CA TYR A 51 0.40 3.42 -3.38
C TYR A 51 1.62 3.52 -4.31
N THR A 52 2.36 4.61 -4.20
CA THR A 52 3.64 4.78 -4.90
C THR A 52 4.69 3.82 -4.34
N GLU A 53 5.73 3.52 -5.13
CA GLU A 53 6.85 2.70 -4.68
C GLU A 53 7.48 3.25 -3.39
N LEU A 54 7.67 4.57 -3.33
CA LEU A 54 8.26 5.23 -2.17
C LEU A 54 7.43 5.05 -0.90
N GLU A 55 6.09 5.13 -1.01
CA GLU A 55 5.19 4.89 0.13
C GLU A 55 5.30 3.45 0.63
N TYR A 56 5.37 2.46 -0.26
CA TYR A 56 5.60 1.07 0.15
C TYR A 56 6.98 0.86 0.78
N ILE A 57 8.03 1.52 0.28
CA ILE A 57 9.38 1.49 0.89
C ILE A 57 9.33 2.04 2.32
N HIS A 58 8.64 3.16 2.53
CA HIS A 58 8.45 3.73 3.85
C HIS A 58 7.66 2.80 4.77
N ALA A 59 6.58 2.19 4.29
CA ALA A 59 5.79 1.22 5.04
C ALA A 59 6.62 0.02 5.51
N LEU A 60 7.38 -0.62 4.61
CA LEU A 60 8.24 -1.75 4.94
C LEU A 60 9.36 -1.36 5.93
N SER A 61 9.96 -0.18 5.75
CA SER A 61 10.99 0.33 6.66
C SER A 61 10.44 0.61 8.06
N LEU A 62 9.21 1.13 8.16
CA LEU A 62 8.52 1.32 9.43
C LEU A 62 8.19 -0.02 10.08
N LEU A 63 7.67 -0.99 9.32
CA LEU A 63 7.33 -2.32 9.85
C LEU A 63 8.54 -3.02 10.47
N GLN A 64 9.68 -3.02 9.79
CA GLN A 64 10.91 -3.61 10.33
C GLN A 64 11.38 -2.92 11.62
N ARG A 65 11.35 -1.58 11.66
CA ARG A 65 11.78 -0.84 12.85
C ARG A 65 10.80 -1.00 14.02
N SER A 66 9.52 -1.26 13.73
CA SER A 66 8.46 -1.40 14.72
C SER A 66 8.44 -2.78 15.39
N GLN A 67 9.02 -3.80 14.76
CA GLN A 67 9.09 -5.15 15.32
C GLN A 67 10.42 -5.35 16.03
N THR A 68 10.38 -5.48 17.36
CA THR A 68 11.59 -5.75 18.16
C THR A 68 12.14 -7.14 17.83
N GLY A 69 13.40 -7.22 17.38
CA GLY A 69 14.09 -8.48 17.13
C GLY A 69 13.82 -9.15 15.77
N VAL A 70 13.12 -8.49 14.83
CA VAL A 70 12.64 -9.14 13.60
C VAL A 70 13.24 -8.51 12.34
N GLY A 71 14.39 -9.04 11.92
CA GLY A 71 14.89 -8.88 10.56
C GLY A 71 16.27 -8.27 10.47
N ASP A 72 17.26 -9.10 10.22
CA ASP A 72 18.57 -8.65 9.75
C ASP A 72 18.43 -7.82 8.46
N LEU A 73 19.39 -6.92 8.23
CA LEU A 73 19.40 -6.01 7.08
C LEU A 73 19.29 -6.76 5.74
N SER A 74 19.78 -8.00 5.68
CA SER A 74 19.61 -8.89 4.52
C SER A 74 18.13 -9.15 4.18
N THR A 75 17.29 -9.45 5.19
CA THR A 75 15.87 -9.76 5.00
C THR A 75 15.10 -8.52 4.53
N GLN A 76 15.44 -7.35 5.06
CA GLN A 76 14.88 -6.08 4.57
C GLN A 76 15.20 -5.88 3.09
N ASN A 77 16.45 -6.04 2.69
CA ASN A 77 16.87 -5.84 1.31
C ASN A 77 16.15 -6.81 0.35
N VAL A 78 15.94 -8.06 0.76
CA VAL A 78 15.15 -9.03 -0.02
C VAL A 78 13.71 -8.55 -0.19
N ARG A 79 13.06 -8.06 0.87
CA ARG A 79 11.68 -7.54 0.80
C ARG A 79 11.57 -6.30 -0.10
N LEU A 80 12.54 -5.39 0.00
CA LEU A 80 12.58 -4.19 -0.85
C LEU A 80 12.81 -4.55 -2.32
N GLN A 81 13.68 -5.52 -2.60
CA GLN A 81 13.90 -6.01 -3.96
C GLN A 81 12.63 -6.69 -4.50
N ARG A 82 11.97 -7.53 -3.69
CA ARG A 82 10.72 -8.18 -4.07
C ARG A 82 9.60 -7.18 -4.35
N LEU A 83 9.50 -6.10 -3.58
CA LEU A 83 8.55 -5.02 -3.83
C LEU A 83 8.74 -4.41 -5.23
N LYS A 84 9.98 -4.13 -5.64
CA LYS A 84 10.29 -3.56 -6.97
C LYS A 84 9.86 -4.49 -8.09
N GLU A 85 10.13 -5.78 -7.94
CA GLU A 85 9.71 -6.81 -8.90
C GLU A 85 8.19 -6.84 -9.03
N ILE A 86 7.45 -6.92 -7.91
CA ILE A 86 5.99 -6.94 -7.91
C ILE A 86 5.42 -5.69 -8.60
N ILE A 87 5.96 -4.50 -8.31
CA ILE A 87 5.47 -3.25 -8.95
C ILE A 87 5.71 -3.29 -10.46
N CYS A 88 6.87 -3.76 -10.90
CA CYS A 88 7.20 -3.90 -12.32
C CYS A 88 6.28 -4.93 -13.01
N GLU A 89 6.09 -6.11 -12.41
CA GLU A 89 5.19 -7.16 -12.87
C GLU A 89 3.76 -6.64 -13.04
N GLN A 90 3.25 -5.90 -12.04
CA GLN A 90 1.91 -5.30 -12.06
C GLN A 90 1.77 -4.20 -13.12
N ALA A 91 2.81 -3.40 -13.34
CA ALA A 91 2.82 -2.40 -14.41
C ALA A 91 2.79 -3.05 -15.80
N ALA A 92 3.61 -4.09 -16.02
CA ALA A 92 3.63 -4.86 -17.25
C ALA A 92 2.28 -5.55 -17.53
N PHE A 93 1.65 -6.13 -16.49
CA PHE A 93 0.33 -6.75 -16.60
C PHE A 93 -0.76 -5.74 -16.97
N LYS A 94 -0.79 -4.57 -16.32
CA LYS A 94 -1.72 -3.48 -16.67
C LYS A 94 -1.54 -3.02 -18.11
N GLN A 95 -0.29 -2.91 -18.59
CA GLN A 95 0.00 -2.54 -19.97
C GLN A 95 -0.49 -3.61 -20.96
N ALA A 96 -0.21 -4.89 -20.70
CA ALA A 96 -0.65 -6.00 -21.55
C ALA A 96 -2.19 -6.09 -21.66
N ILE A 97 -2.92 -5.80 -20.59
CA ILE A 97 -4.40 -5.72 -20.63
C ILE A 97 -4.86 -4.57 -21.51
N LYS A 98 -4.23 -3.39 -21.39
CA LYS A 98 -4.56 -2.22 -22.19
C LYS A 98 -4.37 -2.49 -23.68
N ASP A 99 -3.25 -3.13 -24.05
CA ASP A 99 -2.92 -3.45 -25.44
C ASP A 99 -3.93 -4.44 -26.03
N LYS A 100 -4.33 -5.49 -25.30
CA LYS A 100 -5.37 -6.44 -25.74
C LYS A 100 -6.73 -5.77 -26.00
N LYS A 101 -7.12 -4.77 -25.21
CA LYS A 101 -8.38 -4.03 -25.44
C LYS A 101 -8.33 -3.18 -26.71
N ILE A 102 -7.17 -2.68 -27.10
CA ILE A 102 -6.99 -1.87 -28.31
C ILE A 102 -7.04 -2.74 -29.58
N THR A 103 -6.54 -3.97 -29.53
CA THR A 103 -6.53 -4.88 -30.70
C THR A 103 -7.89 -5.53 -31.01
N THR A 104 -8.87 -5.44 -30.11
CA THR A 104 -10.19 -6.09 -30.27
C THR A 104 -11.29 -5.13 -30.78
N VAL A 105 -10.92 -3.99 -31.36
CA VAL A 105 -11.82 -2.99 -31.98
C VAL A 105 -11.38 -2.75 -33.42
#